data_AF-S8DWT4-F1
#
_entry.id   AF-S8DWT4-F1
#
_cell.length_a   1.000
_cell.length_b   1.000
_cell.length_c   1.000
_cell.angle_alpha   90.00
_cell.angle_beta   90.00
_cell.angle_gamma   90.00
#
_symmetry.space_group_name_H-M   'P 1'
#
loop_
_entity.id
_entity.type
_entity.pdbx_description
1 polymer ?
#
loop_
_entity_poly.entity_id
_entity_poly.type
_entity_poly.pdbx_seq_one_letter_code
_entity_poly.pdbx_strand_id
1 'polypeptide(L)'
;MDISPEREERTHLAAPVRPKQRKTLDKWHRIFGHMDPRAVLTLKRKEMVSGLDIDESAPMHTQCKTCIEAKQHVEPFPKQSLTEVEEIGDLTVSDVWGPARTAAIGGQLYYVSFTD
;
A
#
# COMPACT_ATOMS: atom_id res chain seq x y z
N MET A 1 0.46 -69.87 -32.60
CA MET A 1 1.72 -69.64 -31.85
C MET A 1 2.01 -68.17 -31.96
N ASP A 2 1.58 -67.46 -30.93
CA ASP A 2 1.67 -66.01 -30.76
C ASP A 2 3.10 -65.48 -30.91
N ILE A 3 3.26 -64.42 -31.69
CA ILE A 3 4.45 -63.57 -31.67
C ILE A 3 3.96 -62.17 -31.30
N SER A 4 4.10 -61.85 -30.01
CA SER A 4 3.78 -60.56 -29.40
C SER A 4 4.61 -59.43 -30.01
N PRO A 5 4.08 -58.19 -30.09
CA PRO A 5 4.87 -57.05 -30.54
C PRO A 5 5.78 -56.58 -29.41
N GLU A 6 7.06 -56.37 -29.71
CA GLU A 6 8.02 -55.75 -28.79
C GLU A 6 7.60 -54.30 -28.51
N ARG A 7 7.26 -54.02 -27.26
CA ARG A 7 6.87 -52.68 -26.79
C ARG A 7 8.15 -51.91 -26.47
N GLU A 8 8.51 -50.97 -27.33
CA GLU A 8 9.62 -50.04 -27.12
C GLU A 8 9.34 -49.19 -25.86
N GLU A 9 10.06 -49.46 -24.78
CA GLU A 9 9.94 -48.74 -23.51
C GLU A 9 10.64 -47.38 -23.63
N ARG A 10 9.86 -46.35 -23.98
CA ARG A 10 10.32 -44.96 -23.97
C ARG A 10 10.51 -44.50 -22.53
N THR A 11 11.75 -44.56 -22.04
CA THR A 11 12.17 -43.87 -20.82
C THR A 11 12.14 -42.36 -21.06
N HIS A 12 11.08 -41.71 -20.59
CA HIS A 12 11.01 -40.26 -20.55
C HIS A 12 12.02 -39.74 -19.51
N LEU A 13 13.15 -39.20 -19.97
CA LEU A 13 14.09 -38.44 -19.14
C LEU A 13 13.33 -37.27 -18.50
N ALA A 14 13.13 -37.32 -17.18
CA ALA A 14 12.53 -36.23 -16.43
C ALA A 14 13.44 -35.00 -16.52
N ALA A 15 12.90 -33.88 -17.02
CA ALA A 15 13.63 -32.61 -17.03
C ALA A 15 14.06 -32.22 -15.60
N PRO A 16 15.24 -31.61 -15.42
CA PRO A 16 15.71 -31.21 -14.11
C PRO A 16 14.70 -30.24 -13.47
N VAL A 17 14.15 -30.63 -12.33
CA VAL A 17 13.24 -29.78 -11.53
C VAL A 17 14.06 -28.59 -11.04
N ARG A 18 13.75 -27.39 -11.54
CA ARG A 18 14.35 -26.15 -11.03
C ARG A 18 14.02 -26.05 -9.53
N PRO A 19 14.98 -25.75 -8.66
CA PRO A 19 14.70 -25.59 -7.24
C PRO A 19 13.65 -24.48 -7.06
N LYS A 20 12.60 -24.77 -6.29
CA LYS A 20 11.59 -23.77 -5.93
C LYS A 20 12.28 -22.69 -5.10
N GLN A 21 12.53 -21.54 -5.72
CA GLN A 21 13.06 -20.38 -5.02
C GLN A 21 11.98 -19.76 -4.15
N ARG A 22 12.23 -19.73 -2.84
CA ARG A 22 11.43 -18.96 -1.87
C ARG A 22 11.44 -17.50 -2.26
N LYS A 23 10.33 -16.79 -2.01
CA LYS A 23 10.25 -15.34 -2.26
C LYS A 23 10.20 -14.61 -0.93
N THR A 24 10.76 -13.41 -0.90
CA THR A 24 10.65 -12.55 0.28
C THR A 24 9.21 -12.13 0.53
N LEU A 25 8.92 -11.72 1.77
CA LEU A 25 7.60 -11.19 2.13
C LEU A 25 7.23 -9.95 1.29
N ASP A 26 8.18 -9.05 0.99
CA ASP A 26 7.94 -7.90 0.10
C ASP A 26 7.49 -8.32 -1.30
N LYS A 27 8.07 -9.40 -1.84
CA LYS A 27 7.72 -9.88 -3.16
C LYS A 27 6.30 -10.45 -3.19
N TRP A 28 5.91 -11.20 -2.17
CA TRP A 28 4.53 -11.68 -2.03
C TRP A 28 3.54 -10.54 -1.78
N HIS A 29 3.91 -9.56 -0.96
CA HIS A 29 3.16 -8.32 -0.74
C HIS A 29 2.81 -7.63 -2.08
N ARG A 30 3.79 -7.51 -2.99
CA ARG A 30 3.58 -6.94 -4.34
C ARG A 30 2.76 -7.85 -5.26
N ILE A 31 3.03 -9.17 -5.26
CA ILE A 31 2.28 -10.15 -6.07
C ILE A 31 0.79 -10.11 -5.74
N PHE A 32 0.44 -9.99 -4.46
CA PHE A 32 -0.95 -9.87 -4.01
C PHE A 32 -1.52 -8.45 -4.11
N GLY A 33 -0.91 -7.56 -4.88
CA GLY A 33 -1.43 -6.21 -5.12
C GLY A 33 -1.31 -5.31 -3.89
N HIS A 34 -0.15 -5.29 -3.25
CA HIS A 34 0.13 -4.49 -2.05
C HIS A 34 -0.76 -4.86 -0.84
N MET A 35 -1.02 -6.15 -0.67
CA MET A 35 -1.74 -6.71 0.48
C MET A 35 -0.91 -6.57 1.75
N ASP A 36 -1.53 -6.25 2.90
CA ASP A 36 -0.83 -6.18 4.19
C ASP A 36 0.11 -7.41 4.39
N PRO A 37 1.43 -7.21 4.61
CA PRO A 37 2.36 -8.31 4.89
C PRO A 37 1.88 -9.26 6.00
N ARG A 38 1.16 -8.76 7.00
CA ARG A 38 0.56 -9.57 8.09
C ARG A 38 -0.58 -10.46 7.59
N ALA A 39 -1.35 -9.98 6.61
CA ALA A 39 -2.37 -10.78 5.95
C ALA A 39 -1.70 -11.89 5.11
N VAL A 40 -0.62 -11.58 4.39
CA VAL A 40 0.17 -12.59 3.65
C VAL A 40 0.71 -13.68 4.58
N LEU A 41 1.25 -13.31 5.75
CA LEU A 41 1.68 -14.27 6.76
C LEU A 41 0.52 -15.10 7.33
N THR A 42 -0.66 -14.50 7.46
CA THR A 42 -1.87 -15.21 7.90
C THR A 42 -2.32 -16.24 6.87
N LEU A 43 -2.24 -15.93 5.57
CA LEU A 43 -2.52 -16.88 4.49
C LEU A 43 -1.55 -18.07 4.52
N LYS A 44 -0.25 -17.83 4.77
CA LYS A 44 0.74 -18.90 4.93
C LYS A 44 0.43 -19.77 6.14
N ARG A 45 0.24 -19.16 7.32
CA ARG A 45 -0.01 -19.87 8.59
C ARG A 45 -1.28 -20.72 8.56
N LYS A 46 -2.32 -20.25 7.89
CA LYS A 46 -3.59 -20.97 7.74
C LYS A 46 -3.63 -21.88 6.51
N GLU A 47 -2.50 -22.04 5.80
CA GLU A 47 -2.37 -22.87 4.59
C GLU A 47 -3.44 -22.57 3.51
N MET A 48 -3.85 -21.30 3.40
CA MET A 48 -4.98 -20.89 2.55
C MET A 48 -4.60 -20.75 1.07
N VAL A 49 -3.30 -20.78 0.74
CA VAL A 49 -2.78 -20.61 -0.62
C VAL A 49 -1.70 -21.64 -0.90
N SER A 50 -1.90 -22.44 -1.94
CA SER A 50 -0.90 -23.40 -2.39
C SER A 50 0.31 -22.69 -3.03
N GLY A 51 1.52 -23.15 -2.68
CA GLY A 51 2.75 -22.59 -3.23
C GLY A 51 3.22 -21.25 -2.64
N LEU A 52 2.60 -20.80 -1.54
CA LEU A 52 3.04 -19.63 -0.79
C LEU A 52 4.30 -19.94 0.04
N ASP A 53 5.45 -19.95 -0.61
CA ASP A 53 6.75 -20.16 0.04
C ASP A 53 7.45 -18.82 0.32
N ILE A 54 7.46 -18.44 1.61
CA ILE A 54 8.02 -17.19 2.10
C ILE A 54 9.37 -17.47 2.75
N ASP A 55 10.39 -16.76 2.29
CA ASP A 55 11.71 -16.71 2.93
C ASP A 55 11.63 -15.87 4.23
N GLU A 56 11.65 -16.56 5.37
CA GLU A 56 11.59 -15.96 6.71
C GLU A 56 12.95 -15.45 7.22
N SER A 57 14.05 -15.74 6.50
CA SER A 57 15.36 -15.17 6.83
C SER A 57 15.46 -13.69 6.44
N ALA A 58 14.61 -13.23 5.53
CA ALA A 58 14.55 -11.85 5.10
C ALA A 58 13.84 -10.97 6.16
N PRO A 59 14.29 -9.71 6.36
CA PRO A 59 13.67 -8.81 7.32
C PRO A 59 12.19 -8.58 7.00
N MET A 60 11.35 -8.60 8.04
CA MET A 60 9.89 -8.43 7.93
C MET A 60 9.45 -7.03 7.50
N HIS A 61 10.34 -6.03 7.56
CA HIS A 61 9.99 -4.65 7.27
C HIS A 61 9.94 -4.37 5.77
N THR A 62 8.72 -4.21 5.25
CA THR A 62 8.48 -3.72 3.89
C THR A 62 8.20 -2.22 3.94
N GLN A 63 9.22 -1.39 3.76
CA GLN A 63 9.01 0.04 3.45
C GLN A 63 8.58 0.16 1.99
N CYS A 64 7.33 -0.19 1.70
CA CYS A 64 6.80 -0.17 0.36
C CYS A 64 6.35 1.25 0.01
N LYS A 65 7.11 1.94 -0.85
CA LYS A 65 6.80 3.30 -1.34
C LYS A 65 5.35 3.46 -1.80
N THR A 66 4.84 2.52 -2.60
CA THR A 66 3.46 2.58 -3.12
C THR A 66 2.42 2.49 -2.00
N CYS A 67 2.64 1.67 -0.97
CA CYS A 67 1.74 1.64 0.19
C CYS A 67 1.82 2.90 1.02
N ILE A 68 3.01 3.46 1.17
CA ILE A 68 3.21 4.73 1.87
C ILE A 68 2.41 5.82 1.18
N GLU A 69 2.56 5.97 -0.14
CA GLU A 69 1.88 7.00 -0.91
C GLU A 69 0.37 6.79 -1.02
N ALA A 70 -0.11 5.54 -1.08
CA ALA A 70 -1.52 5.24 -1.34
C ALA A 70 -2.35 4.87 -0.09
N LYS A 71 -1.72 4.36 0.97
CA LYS A 71 -2.41 3.76 2.14
C LYS A 71 -1.95 4.29 3.49
N GLN A 72 -0.85 5.04 3.58
CA GLN A 72 -0.42 5.59 4.86
C GLN A 72 -1.43 6.64 5.33
N HIS A 73 -1.90 6.46 6.57
CA HIS A 73 -2.67 7.47 7.26
C HIS A 73 -1.75 8.59 7.74
N VAL A 74 -2.22 9.83 7.59
CA VAL A 74 -1.61 11.00 8.23
C VAL A 74 -2.01 10.99 9.70
N GLU A 75 -1.06 11.19 10.60
CA GLU A 75 -1.35 11.37 12.03
C GLU A 75 -2.47 12.40 12.24
N PRO A 76 -3.37 12.21 13.23
CA PRO A 76 -4.42 13.17 13.50
C PRO A 76 -3.84 14.56 13.75
N PHE A 77 -4.43 15.58 13.13
CA PHE A 77 -4.09 16.95 13.46
C PHE A 77 -4.45 17.24 14.92
N PRO A 78 -3.66 18.08 15.62
CA PRO A 78 -4.01 18.56 16.96
C PRO A 78 -5.43 19.15 16.99
N LYS A 79 -6.15 18.93 18.10
CA LYS A 79 -7.52 19.47 18.26
C LYS A 79 -7.56 20.98 18.37
N GLN A 80 -6.45 21.60 18.74
CA GLN A 80 -6.27 23.04 18.91
C GLN A 80 -4.91 23.44 18.35
N SER A 81 -4.78 24.72 17.96
CA SER A 81 -3.49 25.26 17.55
C SER A 81 -2.47 25.13 18.67
N LEU A 82 -1.22 24.85 18.30
CA LEU A 82 -0.07 24.88 19.22
C LEU A 82 0.63 26.25 19.21
N THR A 83 0.11 27.20 18.43
CA THR A 83 0.61 28.58 18.41
C THR A 83 0.16 29.30 19.67
N GLU A 84 1.12 29.81 20.44
CA GLU A 84 0.89 30.71 21.57
C GLU A 84 0.89 32.16 21.04
N VAL A 85 -0.04 32.97 21.55
CA VAL A 85 -0.23 34.39 21.20
C VAL A 85 -0.28 35.16 22.51
N GLU A 86 0.61 36.13 22.71
CA GLU A 86 0.79 36.81 24.00
C GLU A 86 0.08 38.17 24.04
N GLU A 87 0.14 38.92 22.93
CA GLU A 87 -0.43 40.26 22.79
C GLU A 87 -1.36 40.39 21.57
N ILE A 88 -2.23 41.41 21.62
CA ILE A 88 -3.09 41.80 20.49
C ILE A 88 -2.20 42.24 19.32
N GLY A 89 -2.42 41.69 18.12
CA GLY A 89 -1.58 41.95 16.95
C GLY A 89 -0.46 40.93 16.70
N ASP A 90 -0.21 39.98 17.59
CA ASP A 90 0.87 38.99 17.43
C ASP A 90 0.59 37.99 16.30
N LEU A 91 -0.69 37.68 16.06
CA LEU A 91 -1.12 36.75 15.03
C LEU A 91 -2.44 37.19 14.40
N THR A 92 -2.40 37.65 13.15
CA THR A 92 -3.61 37.81 12.34
C THR A 92 -3.81 36.58 11.45
N VAL A 93 -4.89 35.84 11.67
CA VAL A 93 -5.32 34.73 10.80
C VAL A 93 -6.17 35.31 9.66
N SER A 94 -5.77 35.00 8.43
CA SER A 94 -6.49 35.40 7.23
C SER A 94 -7.01 34.18 6.47
N ASP A 95 -8.23 34.29 5.93
CA ASP A 95 -8.80 33.29 5.03
C ASP A 95 -9.49 33.97 3.84
N VAL A 96 -9.49 33.30 2.70
CA VAL A 96 -10.12 33.75 1.47
C VAL A 96 -11.28 32.82 1.14
N TRP A 97 -12.50 33.35 1.20
CA TRP A 97 -13.69 32.66 0.78
C TRP A 97 -14.08 33.05 -0.66
N GLY A 98 -14.27 32.06 -1.53
CA GLY A 98 -14.82 32.26 -2.87
C GLY A 98 -14.30 31.26 -3.92
N PRO A 99 -14.77 31.34 -5.18
CA PRO A 99 -15.75 32.31 -5.69
C PRO A 99 -17.18 32.05 -5.18
N ALA A 100 -17.89 33.11 -4.82
CA ALA A 100 -19.30 33.07 -4.47
C ALA A 100 -20.16 32.71 -5.69
N ARG A 101 -21.25 31.97 -5.47
CA ARG A 101 -22.23 31.68 -6.53
C ARG A 101 -22.96 32.93 -7.03
N THR A 102 -23.14 33.90 -6.14
CA THR A 102 -23.80 35.17 -6.42
C THR A 102 -22.84 36.28 -6.05
N ALA A 103 -22.68 37.26 -6.94
CA ALA A 103 -21.86 38.43 -6.67
C ALA A 103 -22.45 39.26 -5.52
N ALA A 104 -21.58 39.88 -4.73
CA ALA A 104 -21.97 40.92 -3.79
C ALA A 104 -22.56 42.13 -4.55
N ILE A 105 -23.16 43.07 -3.80
CA ILE A 105 -23.76 44.28 -4.38
C ILE A 105 -22.76 45.05 -5.27
N GLY A 106 -21.46 45.03 -4.92
CA GLY A 106 -20.39 45.67 -5.70
C GLY A 106 -19.75 44.79 -6.79
N GLY A 107 -20.32 43.61 -7.08
CA GLY A 107 -19.78 42.70 -8.10
C GLY A 107 -18.65 41.79 -7.63
N GLN A 108 -18.22 41.87 -6.36
CA GLN A 108 -17.17 41.01 -5.83
C GLN A 108 -17.65 39.56 -5.71
N LEU A 109 -16.74 38.63 -6.00
CA LEU A 109 -16.98 37.18 -5.88
C LEU A 109 -16.16 36.54 -4.77
N TYR A 110 -15.27 37.30 -4.12
CA TYR A 110 -14.39 36.81 -3.08
C TYR A 110 -14.49 37.72 -1.86
N TYR A 111 -14.31 37.12 -0.69
CA TYR A 111 -14.22 37.80 0.60
C TYR A 111 -12.94 37.36 1.29
N VAL A 112 -12.25 38.30 1.93
CA VAL A 112 -11.06 38.01 2.75
C VAL A 112 -11.37 38.41 4.18
N SER A 113 -11.31 37.44 5.10
CA SER A 113 -11.38 37.71 6.53
C SER A 113 -9.98 37.92 7.11
N PHE A 114 -9.91 38.79 8.12
CA PHE A 114 -8.77 38.96 9.00
C PHE A 114 -9.29 38.88 10.43
N THR A 115 -8.70 37.99 11.23
CA THR A 115 -9.01 37.84 12.66
C THR A 115 -7.71 37.98 13.43
N ASP A 116 -7.72 38.93 14.35
CA ASP A 116 -6.68 39.12 15.35
C ASP A 116 -7.01 38.30 16.60
#